data_AF-A0A1Y3M9K8-F1
#
_entry.id   AF-A0A1Y3M9K8-F1
#
_cell.length_a   1.000
_cell.length_b   1.000
_cell.length_c   1.000
_cell.angle_alpha   90.00
_cell.angle_beta   90.00
_cell.angle_gamma   90.00
#
_symmetry.space_group_name_H-M   'P 1'
#
loop_
_entity.id
_entity.type
_entity.pdbx_description
1 polymer ?
#
loop_
_entity_poly.entity_id
_entity_poly.type
_entity_poly.pdbx_seq_one_letter_code
_entity_poly.pdbx_strand_id
1 'polypeptide(L)'
;MEYGSNKGSGLTNAEAAAKYGLAPILDNAGSVATLHHSQQKGVGPLFETSTRSHNISNAKRAPLHPYKGKLNPFYRMDEPIRRALQKVDSVNYWKTGGDYNECFA
;
A
#
# COMPACT_ATOMS: atom_id res chain seq x y z
N MET A 1 4.25 6.65 -17.26
CA MET A 1 4.78 5.92 -16.10
C MET A 1 3.70 4.91 -15.74
N GLU A 2 3.89 3.67 -16.15
CA GLU A 2 2.84 2.65 -16.23
C GLU A 2 2.70 1.95 -14.87
N TYR A 3 1.57 2.14 -14.20
CA TYR A 3 1.11 1.07 -13.31
C TYR A 3 0.89 -0.13 -14.22
N GLY A 4 1.71 -1.17 -14.06
CA GLY A 4 1.65 -2.39 -14.85
C GLY A 4 0.32 -3.10 -14.64
N SER A 5 -0.70 -2.64 -15.34
CA SER A 5 -1.74 -3.43 -16.00
C SER A 5 -2.82 -2.50 -16.54
N ASN A 6 -3.09 -2.59 -17.84
CA ASN A 6 -4.31 -2.09 -18.52
C ASN A 6 -5.64 -2.64 -17.93
N LYS A 7 -5.59 -3.35 -16.79
CA LYS A 7 -6.69 -4.13 -16.20
C LYS A 7 -7.80 -3.24 -15.62
N GLY A 8 -7.46 -2.09 -15.06
CA GLY A 8 -8.42 -1.16 -14.45
C GLY A 8 -9.03 -0.13 -15.42
N SER A 9 -8.58 -0.10 -16.67
CA SER A 9 -9.04 0.90 -17.64
C SER A 9 -10.54 0.77 -17.90
N GLY A 10 -11.25 1.91 -17.85
CA GLY A 10 -12.71 1.95 -18.04
C GLY A 10 -13.54 1.47 -16.85
N LEU A 11 -12.91 1.13 -15.71
CA LEU A 11 -13.60 0.77 -14.47
C LEU A 11 -13.56 1.93 -13.47
N THR A 12 -14.58 2.02 -12.64
CA THR A 12 -14.55 2.83 -11.42
C THR A 12 -13.54 2.25 -10.42
N ASN A 13 -13.10 3.08 -9.45
CA ASN A 13 -12.22 2.61 -8.37
C ASN A 13 -12.80 1.39 -7.64
N ALA A 14 -14.11 1.39 -7.34
CA ALA A 14 -14.77 0.29 -6.65
C ALA A 14 -14.75 -1.00 -7.47
N GLU A 15 -15.04 -0.93 -8.77
CA GLU A 15 -15.01 -2.10 -9.66
C GLU A 15 -13.59 -2.64 -9.85
N ALA A 16 -12.61 -1.75 -10.04
CA ALA A 16 -11.21 -2.14 -10.17
C ALA A 16 -10.68 -2.79 -8.87
N ALA A 17 -11.08 -2.26 -7.71
CA ALA A 17 -10.77 -2.83 -6.41
C ALA A 17 -11.42 -4.20 -6.22
N ALA A 18 -12.72 -4.34 -6.45
CA ALA A 18 -13.42 -5.62 -6.31
C ALA A 18 -12.87 -6.70 -7.27
N LYS A 19 -12.61 -6.34 -8.53
CA LYS A 19 -12.20 -7.29 -9.57
C LYS A 19 -10.73 -7.69 -9.46
N TYR A 20 -9.85 -6.76 -9.13
CA TYR A 20 -8.40 -6.96 -9.23
C TYR A 20 -7.62 -6.60 -7.97
N GLY A 21 -8.26 -6.03 -6.95
CA GLY A 21 -7.59 -5.48 -5.76
C GLY A 21 -6.67 -4.32 -6.09
N LEU A 22 -7.05 -3.51 -7.10
CA LEU A 22 -6.31 -2.31 -7.46
C LEU A 22 -6.60 -1.19 -6.48
N ALA A 23 -5.56 -0.48 -6.07
CA ALA A 23 -5.69 0.70 -5.24
C ALA A 23 -6.44 1.81 -6.00
N PRO A 24 -7.25 2.63 -5.30
CA PRO A 24 -8.00 3.70 -5.94
C PRO A 24 -7.06 4.77 -6.51
N ILE A 25 -7.44 5.30 -7.67
CA ILE A 25 -6.87 6.51 -8.26
C ILE A 25 -7.52 7.71 -7.56
N LEU A 26 -6.70 8.60 -7.01
CA LEU A 26 -7.10 9.70 -6.14
C LEU A 26 -7.27 11.03 -6.88
N ASP A 27 -6.61 11.20 -8.02
CA ASP A 27 -6.72 12.40 -8.84
C ASP A 27 -6.43 12.15 -10.33
N ASN A 28 -6.75 13.15 -11.15
CA ASN A 28 -6.54 13.11 -12.60
C ASN A 28 -5.07 13.07 -12.99
N ALA A 29 -4.14 13.39 -12.07
CA ALA A 29 -2.71 13.25 -12.30
C ALA A 29 -2.23 11.79 -12.17
N GLY A 30 -3.14 10.86 -11.80
CA GLY A 30 -2.84 9.44 -11.67
C GLY A 30 -2.23 9.07 -10.33
N SER A 31 -2.39 9.90 -9.31
CA SER A 31 -1.95 9.55 -7.96
C SER A 31 -2.80 8.41 -7.44
N VAL A 32 -2.21 7.45 -6.73
CA VAL A 32 -2.94 6.30 -6.19
C VAL A 32 -2.81 6.25 -4.68
N ALA A 33 -3.78 5.61 -4.03
CA ALA A 33 -3.64 5.25 -2.63
C ALA A 33 -2.59 4.14 -2.46
N THR A 34 -1.89 4.17 -1.34
CA THR A 34 -0.88 3.21 -0.96
C THR A 34 -1.03 2.87 0.52
N LEU A 35 -0.76 1.61 0.86
CA LEU A 35 -0.91 1.09 2.21
C LEU A 35 0.45 0.86 2.85
N HIS A 36 0.58 1.30 4.11
CA HIS A 36 1.84 1.22 4.85
C HIS A 36 1.60 0.84 6.30
N HIS A 37 2.37 -0.12 6.79
CA HIS A 37 2.64 -0.22 8.23
C HIS A 37 3.80 0.67 8.60
N SER A 38 3.80 1.19 9.83
CA SER A 38 4.87 2.03 10.33
C SER A 38 6.16 1.25 10.66
N GLN A 39 6.85 0.69 9.65
CA GLN A 39 8.15 0.00 9.77
C GLN A 39 8.10 -1.20 10.72
N GLN A 40 6.90 -1.64 11.05
CA GLN A 40 6.56 -2.69 11.99
C GLN A 40 5.85 -3.79 11.21
N LYS A 41 6.31 -5.03 11.35
CA LYS A 41 5.60 -6.21 10.83
C LYS A 41 4.24 -6.30 11.53
N GLY A 42 3.14 -6.07 10.81
CA GLY A 42 1.77 -6.40 11.25
C GLY A 42 1.31 -5.81 12.59
N VAL A 43 2.10 -4.89 13.17
CA VAL A 43 1.91 -4.38 14.53
C VAL A 43 1.80 -2.88 14.47
N GLY A 44 0.67 -2.36 14.96
CA GLY A 44 0.35 -0.94 14.94
C GLY A 44 -0.53 -0.53 13.75
N PRO A 45 -0.83 0.76 13.62
CA PRO A 45 -1.80 1.24 12.64
C PRO A 45 -1.34 1.01 11.20
N LEU A 46 -2.29 0.62 10.35
CA LEU A 46 -2.15 0.66 8.89
C LEU A 46 -2.55 2.06 8.42
N PHE A 47 -1.72 2.67 7.57
CA PHE A 47 -1.96 4.00 7.03
C PHE A 47 -2.22 3.95 5.53
N GLU A 48 -3.31 4.60 5.12
CA GLU A 48 -3.56 4.97 3.73
C GLU A 48 -2.87 6.30 3.42
N THR A 49 -2.11 6.35 2.33
CA THR A 49 -1.47 7.60 1.87
C THR A 49 -1.41 7.70 0.35
N SER A 50 -1.30 8.91 -0.18
CA SER A 50 -1.19 9.17 -1.61
C SER A 50 0.25 9.02 -2.09
N THR A 51 0.44 8.55 -3.33
CA THR A 51 1.75 8.66 -4.00
C THR A 51 2.26 10.10 -4.09
N ARG A 52 1.38 11.13 -4.06
CA ARG A 52 1.81 12.54 -3.99
C ARG A 52 2.56 12.89 -2.72
N SER A 53 2.26 12.21 -1.63
CA SER A 53 2.95 12.38 -0.35
C SER A 53 4.35 11.78 -0.36
N HIS A 54 4.68 10.96 -1.37
CA HIS A 54 6.04 10.51 -1.59
C HIS A 54 6.79 11.60 -2.36
N ASN A 55 7.74 12.29 -1.71
CA ASN A 55 8.73 13.07 -2.45
C ASN A 55 9.36 12.14 -3.50
N ILE A 56 9.30 12.51 -4.78
CA ILE A 56 9.74 11.64 -5.91
C ILE A 56 11.20 11.19 -5.75
N SER A 57 12.05 12.00 -5.10
CA SER A 57 13.43 11.64 -4.74
C SER A 57 13.55 10.53 -3.68
N ASN A 58 12.44 10.19 -3.01
CA ASN A 58 12.33 9.26 -1.90
C ASN A 58 11.21 8.22 -2.11
N ALA A 59 10.72 8.01 -3.34
CA ALA A 59 9.72 6.97 -3.64
C ALA A 59 10.18 5.54 -3.27
N LYS A 60 11.49 5.33 -3.07
CA LYS A 60 12.09 4.09 -2.55
C LYS A 60 12.16 4.02 -1.02
N ARG A 61 11.90 5.12 -0.29
CA ARG A 61 11.85 5.15 1.18
C ARG A 61 10.40 5.03 1.60
N ALA A 62 10.12 4.01 2.41
CA ALA A 62 8.79 3.80 2.96
C ALA A 62 8.32 5.06 3.72
N PRO A 63 7.08 5.51 3.49
CA PRO A 63 6.56 6.76 4.01
C PRO A 63 6.44 6.67 5.53
N LEU A 64 6.98 7.72 6.15
CA LEU A 64 6.74 8.13 7.54
C LEU A 64 6.88 7.01 8.56
N HIS A 65 8.10 6.86 9.09
CA HIS A 65 8.36 5.99 10.22
C HIS A 65 8.98 6.72 11.41
N PRO A 66 8.52 6.41 12.65
CA PRO A 66 9.10 6.94 13.89
C PRO A 66 10.56 6.51 14.09
N TYR A 67 11.02 5.47 13.38
CA TYR A 67 12.40 4.95 13.44
C TYR A 67 13.33 5.48 12.33
N LYS A 68 12.90 6.53 11.61
CA LYS A 68 13.68 7.13 10.50
C LYS A 68 14.05 6.07 9.45
N GLY A 69 15.34 5.98 9.09
CA GLY A 69 15.85 5.02 8.10
C GLY A 69 16.20 3.62 8.66
N LYS A 70 15.87 3.32 9.92
CA LYS A 70 16.17 2.03 10.55
C LYS A 70 14.89 1.20 10.69
N LEU A 71 14.97 -0.11 10.48
CA LEU A 71 13.84 -1.00 10.77
C LEU A 71 13.49 -0.96 12.26
N ASN A 72 12.22 -1.19 12.59
CA ASN A 72 11.83 -1.41 13.98
C ASN A 72 12.64 -2.60 14.55
N PRO A 73 13.34 -2.46 15.70
CA PRO A 73 14.20 -3.50 16.24
C PRO A 73 13.44 -4.73 16.74
N PHE A 74 12.18 -4.59 17.14
CA PHE A 74 11.32 -5.63 17.70
C PHE A 74 10.41 -6.28 16.65
N TYR A 75 9.91 -5.50 15.68
CA TYR A 75 8.97 -5.95 14.65
C TYR A 75 9.52 -5.62 13.26
N ARG A 76 10.63 -6.24 12.87
CA ARG A 76 11.31 -5.93 11.61
C ARG A 76 10.44 -6.29 10.40
N MET A 77 10.23 -5.32 9.52
CA MET A 77 9.64 -5.55 8.21
C MET A 77 10.74 -5.81 7.17
N ASP A 78 11.06 -7.07 6.93
CA ASP A 78 12.03 -7.47 5.90
C ASP A 78 11.39 -7.53 4.49
N GLU A 79 12.21 -7.82 3.47
CA GLU A 79 11.74 -7.92 2.07
C GLU A 79 10.66 -8.99 1.86
N PRO A 80 10.78 -10.23 2.39
CA PRO A 80 9.71 -11.23 2.31
C PRO A 80 8.37 -10.73 2.86
N ILE A 81 8.36 -10.18 4.09
CA ILE A 81 7.14 -9.67 4.73
C ILE A 81 6.56 -8.50 3.93
N ARG A 82 7.40 -7.57 3.49
CA ARG A 82 6.98 -6.44 2.65
C ARG A 82 6.32 -6.91 1.36
N ARG A 83 6.86 -7.95 0.73
CA ARG A 83 6.27 -8.52 -0.49
C ARG A 83 4.93 -9.21 -0.22
N ALA A 84 4.80 -9.91 0.90
CA ALA A 84 3.53 -10.51 1.30
C ALA A 84 2.45 -9.43 1.50
N LEU A 85 2.78 -8.36 2.23
CA LEU A 85 1.89 -7.20 2.39
C LEU A 85 1.48 -6.63 1.02
N GLN A 86 2.46 -6.29 0.18
CA GLN A 86 2.18 -5.59 -1.08
C GLN A 86 1.42 -6.44 -2.09
N LYS A 87 1.64 -7.76 -2.12
CA LYS A 87 1.05 -8.66 -3.13
C LYS A 87 -0.21 -9.37 -2.69
N VAL A 88 -0.43 -9.53 -1.38
CA VAL A 88 -1.54 -10.30 -0.83
C VAL A 88 -2.44 -9.40 0.00
N ASP A 89 -1.95 -8.84 1.10
CA ASP A 89 -2.77 -8.04 2.00
C ASP A 89 -3.35 -6.82 1.34
N SER A 90 -2.54 -6.02 0.66
CA SER A 90 -3.01 -4.80 0.01
C SER A 90 -4.08 -5.11 -1.03
N VAL A 91 -3.94 -6.22 -1.76
CA VAL A 91 -4.92 -6.67 -2.76
C VAL A 91 -6.24 -7.03 -2.07
N ASN A 92 -6.17 -7.77 -0.95
CA ASN A 92 -7.35 -8.17 -0.19
C ASN A 92 -8.02 -6.97 0.47
N TYR A 93 -7.24 -6.07 1.07
CA TYR A 93 -7.70 -4.82 1.67
C TYR A 93 -8.55 -4.00 0.69
N TRP A 94 -8.06 -3.81 -0.54
CA TRP A 94 -8.83 -3.06 -1.54
C TRP A 94 -10.09 -3.82 -1.98
N LYS A 95 -10.03 -5.15 -2.10
CA LYS A 95 -11.21 -5.96 -2.44
C LYS A 95 -12.31 -5.91 -1.39
N THR A 96 -11.95 -5.84 -0.11
CA THR A 96 -12.90 -5.77 1.01
C THR A 96 -13.30 -4.34 1.37
N GLY A 97 -12.82 -3.33 0.65
CA GLY A 97 -13.14 -1.93 0.93
C GLY A 97 -12.58 -1.45 2.27
N GLY A 98 -11.46 -2.02 2.73
CA GLY A 98 -10.81 -1.67 3.99
C GLY A 98 -11.29 -2.42 5.22
N ASP A 99 -12.32 -3.29 5.10
CA ASP A 99 -12.73 -4.22 6.16
C ASP A 99 -11.82 -5.47 6.22
N TYR A 100 -10.51 -5.24 6.13
CA TYR A 100 -9.51 -6.28 6.18
C TYR A 100 -8.86 -6.29 7.56
N ASN A 101 -9.32 -7.21 8.41
CA ASN A 101 -8.91 -7.33 9.80
C ASN A 101 -7.63 -8.18 10.01
N GLU A 102 -6.94 -8.58 8.94
CA GLU A 102 -5.76 -9.45 9.01
C GLU A 102 -4.52 -8.83 8.37
N CYS A 103 -3.91 -7.83 9.00
CA CYS A 103 -2.51 -7.50 8.66
C CYS A 103 -1.58 -8.51 9.36
N PHE A 104 -1.49 -9.72 8.79
CA PHE A 104 -0.79 -10.96 9.17
C PHE A 104 -0.05 -11.05 10.52
N ALA A 105 -0.38 -12.15 11.23
CA ALA A 105 0.49 -12.88 12.16
C ALA A 105 1.88 -13.20 11.57
#